data_AF-A0A1S1CWN2-F1
#
_entry.id   AF-A0A1S1CWN2-F1
#
_cell.length_a   1.000
_cell.length_b   1.000
_cell.length_c   1.000
_cell.angle_alpha   90.00
_cell.angle_beta   90.00
_cell.angle_gamma   90.00
#
_symmetry.space_group_name_H-M   'P 1'
#
loop_
_entity.id
_entity.type
_entity.pdbx_description
1 polymer ?
#
loop_
_entity_poly.entity_id
_entity_poly.type
_entity_poly.pdbx_seq_one_letter_code
_entity_poly.pdbx_strand_id
1 'polypeptide(L)'
;MLQTGEYATYKEFGIDLIQKLDEEGFTEAIQNGELPKSKFIETPQGIILKFYGFKAIDVKTKNRLKRTSYDCLVQYRSEDVKFETICQEIIRKCLKTKNEVNLVKNIIYIFLKTIAKHPLTSIDIFFKEYFIYNGKLRKISEERINNLNYEVIEKGINSLNIVLLELDSIGKYTFQELINIISYIAVIEELNYPKIIGSKNYKGREHCFGRYVEVLFDNEKELKRLVKSNAFNNGAQFIPKKELKEWYFTNEIEEDRIELDNNKNYC
;
A
#
# COMPACT_ATOMS: atom_id res chain seq x y z
N MET A 1 17.49 -5.83 12.11
CA MET A 1 16.20 -5.13 12.38
C MET A 1 15.97 -4.28 11.15
N LEU A 2 14.79 -4.28 10.52
CA LEU A 2 14.52 -3.36 9.38
C LEU A 2 14.97 -1.97 9.81
N GLN A 3 15.80 -1.31 9.00
CA GLN A 3 16.28 0.02 9.36
C GLN A 3 15.05 0.92 9.54
N THR A 4 15.11 1.76 10.57
CA THR A 4 13.96 2.47 11.13
C THR A 4 13.17 3.26 10.08
N GLY A 5 12.05 2.65 9.67
CA GLY A 5 10.75 3.28 9.65
C GLY A 5 10.30 3.96 8.37
N GLU A 6 11.18 4.64 7.64
CA GLU A 6 10.82 5.39 6.43
C GLU A 6 11.87 5.18 5.34
N TYR A 7 11.43 4.91 4.11
CA TYR A 7 12.33 4.75 2.96
C TYR A 7 11.94 5.76 1.88
N ALA A 8 12.91 6.22 1.10
CA ALA A 8 12.64 7.20 0.04
C ALA A 8 11.85 6.55 -1.11
N THR A 9 12.12 5.26 -1.36
CA THR A 9 11.55 4.48 -2.47
C THR A 9 11.15 3.07 -2.04
N TYR A 10 10.27 2.43 -2.81
CA TYR A 10 9.90 1.03 -2.61
C TYR A 10 11.06 0.07 -2.92
N LYS A 11 11.98 0.47 -3.80
CA LYS A 11 13.22 -0.25 -4.06
C LYS A 11 14.10 -0.37 -2.82
N GLU A 12 14.37 0.75 -2.15
CA GLU A 12 15.17 0.74 -0.91
C GLU A 12 14.51 -0.13 0.15
N PHE A 13 13.22 0.07 0.38
CA PHE A 13 12.44 -0.71 1.32
C PHE A 13 12.44 -2.20 0.97
N GLY A 14 12.23 -2.54 -0.30
CA GLY A 14 12.18 -3.90 -0.79
C GLY A 14 13.51 -4.65 -0.64
N ILE A 15 14.63 -3.97 -0.90
CA ILE A 15 15.98 -4.53 -0.70
C ILE A 15 16.21 -4.84 0.78
N ASP A 16 15.93 -3.90 1.67
CA ASP A 16 16.08 -4.11 3.13
C ASP A 16 15.15 -5.24 3.63
N LEU A 17 13.91 -5.29 3.12
CA LEU A 17 12.98 -6.36 3.46
C LEU A 17 13.49 -7.74 3.00
N ILE A 18 13.97 -7.88 1.76
CA ILE A 18 14.56 -9.15 1.30
C ILE A 18 15.74 -9.55 2.19
N GLN A 19 16.68 -8.64 2.43
CA GLN A 19 17.85 -8.93 3.26
C GLN A 19 17.42 -9.42 4.64
N LYS A 20 16.40 -8.76 5.21
CA LYS A 20 15.89 -9.14 6.51
C LYS A 20 15.22 -10.52 6.51
N LEU A 21 14.46 -10.85 5.46
CA LEU A 21 13.87 -12.19 5.31
C LEU A 21 14.95 -13.26 5.12
N ASP A 22 16.04 -12.95 4.42
CA ASP A 22 17.17 -13.87 4.28
C ASP A 22 17.88 -14.09 5.63
N GLU A 23 18.13 -13.03 6.41
CA GLU A 23 18.70 -13.11 7.77
C GLU A 23 17.89 -14.01 8.71
N GLU A 24 16.56 -13.92 8.65
CA GLU A 24 15.66 -14.72 9.49
C GLU A 24 15.52 -16.18 9.01
N GLY A 25 16.24 -16.54 7.94
CA GLY A 25 16.31 -17.89 7.39
C GLY A 25 15.06 -18.30 6.64
N PHE A 26 14.29 -17.35 6.08
CA PHE A 26 13.11 -17.68 5.28
C PHE A 26 13.52 -18.47 4.04
N THR A 27 14.51 -17.99 3.28
CA THR A 27 15.01 -18.67 2.08
C THR A 27 15.54 -20.07 2.37
N GLU A 28 16.21 -20.27 3.50
CA GLU A 28 16.69 -21.58 3.94
C GLU A 28 15.53 -22.52 4.32
N ALA A 29 14.58 -22.03 5.12
CA ALA A 29 13.39 -22.79 5.52
C ALA A 29 12.59 -23.29 4.31
N ILE A 30 12.51 -22.46 3.26
CA ILE A 30 11.92 -22.80 1.96
C ILE A 30 12.71 -23.94 1.31
N GLN A 31 14.02 -23.79 1.16
CA GLN A 31 14.87 -24.78 0.49
C GLN A 31 14.84 -26.13 1.20
N ASN A 32 14.73 -26.11 2.52
CA ASN A 32 14.65 -27.30 3.38
C ASN A 32 13.24 -27.93 3.42
N GLY A 33 12.23 -27.29 2.81
CA GLY A 33 10.86 -27.81 2.77
C GLY A 33 10.19 -27.83 4.15
N GLU A 34 10.48 -26.85 5.01
CA GLU A 34 9.92 -26.75 6.36
C GLU A 34 8.38 -26.58 6.37
N LEU A 35 7.77 -26.93 7.51
CA LEU A 35 6.32 -26.86 7.70
C LEU A 35 5.76 -25.43 7.56
N PRO A 36 4.48 -25.28 7.13
CA PRO A 36 3.85 -23.97 7.00
C PRO A 36 3.84 -23.19 8.34
N LYS A 37 4.13 -21.88 8.29
CA LYS A 37 4.29 -20.98 9.45
C LYS A 37 5.52 -21.27 10.32
N SER A 38 6.57 -21.88 9.78
CA SER A 38 7.82 -22.09 10.53
C SER A 38 8.58 -20.78 10.83
N LYS A 39 8.33 -19.72 10.05
CA LYS A 39 9.01 -18.42 10.18
C LYS A 39 8.02 -17.27 10.18
N PHE A 40 8.25 -16.33 11.09
CA PHE A 40 7.53 -15.07 11.19
C PHE A 40 8.53 -13.96 11.51
N ILE A 41 8.23 -12.76 11.03
CA ILE A 41 8.96 -11.56 11.43
C ILE A 41 7.97 -10.50 11.87
N GLU A 42 8.25 -9.89 13.01
CA GLU A 42 7.54 -8.71 13.49
C GLU A 42 8.34 -7.47 13.10
N THR A 43 7.66 -6.52 12.47
CA THR A 43 8.26 -5.26 12.01
C THR A 43 8.19 -4.20 13.12
N PRO A 44 8.99 -3.12 13.03
CA PRO A 44 8.91 -2.02 13.99
C PRO A 44 7.52 -1.37 14.08
N GLN A 45 6.69 -1.48 13.03
CA GLN A 45 5.31 -0.96 13.01
C GLN A 45 4.29 -1.92 13.64
N GLY A 46 4.73 -3.04 14.22
CA GLY A 46 3.86 -4.08 14.79
C GLY A 46 3.12 -4.90 13.73
N ILE A 47 3.63 -4.91 12.49
CA ILE A 47 3.14 -5.77 11.42
C ILE A 47 3.85 -7.11 11.54
N ILE A 48 3.09 -8.20 11.56
CA ILE A 48 3.65 -9.55 11.56
C ILE A 48 3.53 -10.10 10.15
N LEU A 49 4.67 -10.39 9.53
CA LEU A 49 4.73 -11.10 8.25
C LEU A 49 4.87 -12.59 8.53
N LYS A 50 3.85 -13.37 8.17
CA LYS A 50 3.88 -14.83 8.28
C LYS A 50 4.05 -15.43 6.91
N PHE A 51 5.14 -16.16 6.71
CA PHE A 51 5.35 -16.88 5.47
C PHE A 51 4.95 -18.33 5.66
N TYR A 52 4.15 -18.83 4.71
CA TYR A 52 3.86 -20.25 4.65
C TYR A 52 5.01 -20.96 3.93
N GLY A 53 5.75 -21.82 4.64
CA GLY A 53 6.68 -22.79 4.06
C GLY A 53 6.01 -23.76 3.07
N PHE A 54 6.79 -24.68 2.50
CA PHE A 54 6.34 -25.55 1.41
C PHE A 54 5.24 -26.53 1.89
N LYS A 55 4.19 -26.67 1.06
CA LYS A 55 3.02 -27.56 1.23
C LYS A 55 2.15 -27.30 2.47
N ALA A 56 1.10 -26.50 2.27
CA ALA A 56 -0.12 -26.63 3.08
C ALA A 56 -0.60 -28.08 3.08
N ILE A 57 -0.84 -28.65 4.28
CA ILE A 57 -1.26 -30.05 4.47
C ILE A 57 -2.78 -30.19 4.35
N ASP A 58 -3.52 -29.13 4.73
CA ASP A 58 -4.98 -29.05 4.65
C ASP A 58 -5.49 -28.99 3.19
N VAL A 59 -6.48 -29.82 2.87
CA VAL A 59 -7.03 -29.98 1.52
C VAL A 59 -7.75 -28.73 1.03
N LYS A 60 -8.45 -28.01 1.90
CA LYS A 60 -9.08 -26.72 1.54
C LYS A 60 -8.03 -25.69 1.17
N THR A 61 -6.93 -25.65 1.93
CA THR A 61 -5.80 -24.76 1.69
C THR A 61 -5.03 -25.18 0.44
N LYS A 62 -4.82 -26.48 0.17
CA LYS A 62 -4.25 -26.97 -1.11
C LYS A 62 -5.11 -26.57 -2.32
N ASN A 63 -6.42 -26.75 -2.22
CA ASN A 63 -7.35 -26.41 -3.30
C ASN A 63 -7.47 -24.90 -3.53
N ARG A 64 -7.28 -24.09 -2.48
CA ARG A 64 -7.21 -22.63 -2.55
C ARG A 64 -5.88 -22.13 -3.12
N LEU A 65 -4.76 -22.72 -2.69
CA LEU A 65 -3.41 -22.26 -3.04
C LEU A 65 -2.98 -22.73 -4.43
N LYS A 66 -3.47 -23.88 -4.93
CA LYS A 66 -3.35 -24.45 -6.30
C LYS A 66 -2.00 -24.40 -7.04
N ARG A 67 -0.96 -23.84 -6.45
CA ARG A 67 0.41 -23.70 -6.94
C ARG A 67 1.31 -23.63 -5.72
N THR A 68 2.58 -23.91 -5.90
CA THR A 68 3.66 -23.60 -4.97
C THR A 68 3.72 -22.10 -4.71
N SER A 69 2.83 -21.56 -3.88
CA SER A 69 2.79 -20.15 -3.49
C SER A 69 3.21 -19.99 -2.04
N TYR A 70 4.13 -19.07 -1.81
CA TYR A 70 4.68 -18.72 -0.52
C TYR A 70 3.85 -17.53 -0.04
N ASP A 71 2.56 -17.74 0.26
CA ASP A 71 1.71 -16.63 0.68
C ASP A 71 2.35 -15.91 1.89
N CYS A 72 2.56 -14.60 1.79
CA CYS A 72 2.95 -13.80 2.95
C CYS A 72 1.67 -13.19 3.50
N LEU A 73 1.29 -13.66 4.67
CA LEU A 73 0.14 -13.15 5.39
C LEU A 73 0.59 -11.98 6.26
N VAL A 74 0.13 -10.81 5.88
CA VAL A 74 0.28 -9.58 6.67
C VAL A 74 -0.75 -9.61 7.78
N GLN A 75 -0.28 -9.66 9.04
CA GLN A 75 -1.13 -9.59 10.21
C GLN A 75 -0.87 -8.28 10.97
N TYR A 76 -1.94 -7.63 11.41
CA TYR A 76 -1.87 -6.44 12.24
C TYR A 76 -2.91 -6.52 13.36
N ARG A 77 -2.51 -6.21 14.60
CA ARG A 77 -3.36 -6.35 15.80
C ARG A 77 -4.02 -7.73 15.90
N SER A 78 -3.24 -8.78 15.66
CA SER A 78 -3.69 -10.18 15.64
C SER A 78 -4.70 -10.56 14.56
N GLU A 79 -4.99 -9.70 13.60
CA GLU A 79 -5.89 -9.99 12.47
C GLU A 79 -5.17 -10.03 11.14
N ASP A 80 -5.54 -11.00 10.31
CA ASP A 80 -5.04 -11.13 8.95
C ASP A 80 -5.61 -9.98 8.11
N VAL A 81 -4.75 -9.10 7.62
CA VAL A 81 -5.18 -7.93 6.84
C VAL A 81 -5.10 -8.26 5.37
N LYS A 82 -6.26 -8.18 4.70
CA LYS A 82 -6.35 -8.32 3.25
C LYS A 82 -6.44 -6.96 2.60
N PHE A 83 -6.09 -6.92 1.32
CA PHE A 83 -6.30 -5.74 0.51
C PHE A 83 -7.78 -5.31 0.49
N GLU A 84 -8.72 -6.26 0.54
CA GLU A 84 -10.16 -5.98 0.66
C GLU A 84 -10.48 -5.12 1.87
N THR A 85 -9.90 -5.49 3.02
CA THR A 85 -10.12 -4.81 4.29
C THR A 85 -9.70 -3.35 4.17
N ILE A 86 -8.57 -3.08 3.52
CA ILE A 86 -8.04 -1.75 3.28
C ILE A 86 -8.99 -0.93 2.39
N CYS A 87 -9.48 -1.52 1.29
CA CYS A 87 -10.47 -0.86 0.43
C CYS A 87 -11.75 -0.50 1.19
N GLN A 88 -12.28 -1.45 1.97
CA GLN A 88 -13.49 -1.22 2.75
C GLN A 88 -13.31 -0.10 3.78
N GLU A 89 -12.13 -0.01 4.40
CA GLU A 89 -11.76 1.06 5.33
C GLU A 89 -11.72 2.42 4.64
N ILE A 90 -11.07 2.52 3.47
CA ILE A 90 -11.03 3.77 2.68
C ILE A 90 -12.44 4.20 2.24
N ILE A 91 -13.24 3.28 1.69
CA ILE A 91 -14.63 3.55 1.28
C ILE A 91 -15.45 4.03 2.48
N ARG A 92 -15.28 3.39 3.64
CA ARG A 92 -16.00 3.76 4.86
C ARG A 92 -15.68 5.19 5.30
N LYS A 93 -14.42 5.63 5.20
CA LYS A 93 -14.02 7.03 5.43
C LYS A 93 -14.77 7.99 4.51
N CYS A 94 -14.89 7.66 3.22
CA CYS A 94 -15.65 8.46 2.25
C CYS A 94 -17.17 8.49 2.51
N LEU A 95 -17.76 7.40 2.99
CA LEU A 95 -19.22 7.28 3.16
C LEU A 95 -19.74 7.82 4.50
N LYS A 96 -18.93 7.81 5.55
CA LYS A 96 -19.37 8.15 6.92
C LYS A 96 -18.92 9.53 7.41
N THR A 97 -18.06 10.20 6.66
CA THR A 97 -17.58 11.53 7.00
C THR A 97 -18.69 12.58 6.95
N LYS A 98 -18.54 13.64 7.75
CA LYS A 98 -19.42 14.82 7.71
C LYS A 98 -18.92 15.90 6.73
N ASN A 99 -17.70 15.74 6.22
CA ASN A 99 -17.10 16.67 5.27
C ASN A 99 -17.68 16.51 3.87
N GLU A 100 -17.46 17.52 3.02
CA GLU A 100 -17.81 17.42 1.62
C GLU A 100 -17.11 16.24 0.94
N VAL A 101 -17.88 15.43 0.21
CA VAL A 101 -17.38 14.22 -0.46
C VAL A 101 -16.21 14.52 -1.39
N ASN A 102 -16.23 15.66 -2.08
CA ASN A 102 -15.16 16.06 -2.99
C ASN A 102 -13.85 16.36 -2.26
N LEU A 103 -13.91 17.04 -1.10
CA LEU A 103 -12.74 17.29 -0.26
C LEU A 103 -12.12 15.96 0.20
N VAL A 104 -12.94 15.04 0.70
CA VAL A 104 -12.46 13.75 1.20
C VAL A 104 -11.88 12.90 0.08
N LYS A 105 -12.51 12.88 -1.10
CA LYS A 105 -11.95 12.22 -2.29
C LYS A 105 -10.59 12.79 -2.67
N ASN A 106 -10.39 14.10 -2.61
CA ASN A 106 -9.09 14.72 -2.88
C ASN A 106 -8.04 14.35 -1.83
N ILE A 107 -8.41 14.28 -0.54
CA ILE A 107 -7.51 13.81 0.52
C ILE A 107 -7.11 12.35 0.28
N ILE A 108 -8.07 11.47 0.02
CA ILE A 108 -7.80 10.05 -0.31
C ILE A 108 -6.96 9.93 -1.58
N TYR A 109 -7.16 10.82 -2.56
CA TYR A 109 -6.33 10.92 -3.76
C TYR A 109 -4.88 11.19 -3.46
N ILE A 110 -4.60 12.28 -2.75
CA ILE A 110 -3.25 12.61 -2.35
C ILE A 110 -2.65 11.49 -1.50
N PHE A 111 -3.41 10.94 -0.54
CA PHE A 111 -2.96 9.82 0.29
C PHE A 111 -2.50 8.61 -0.53
N LEU A 112 -3.36 8.10 -1.42
CA LEU A 112 -3.07 6.91 -2.23
C LEU A 112 -1.99 7.17 -3.29
N LYS A 113 -1.95 8.38 -3.85
CA LYS A 113 -0.90 8.77 -4.80
C LYS A 113 0.47 8.82 -4.10
N THR A 114 0.54 9.43 -2.91
CA THR A 114 1.80 9.61 -2.21
C THR A 114 2.35 8.28 -1.68
N ILE A 115 1.50 7.41 -1.11
CA ILE A 115 1.94 6.08 -0.67
C ILE A 115 2.35 5.15 -1.81
N ALA A 116 1.86 5.37 -3.04
CA ALA A 116 2.37 4.65 -4.20
C ALA A 116 3.84 5.00 -4.48
N LYS A 117 4.34 6.17 -4.04
CA LYS A 117 5.72 6.62 -4.25
C LYS A 117 6.60 6.39 -3.03
N HIS A 118 6.05 6.62 -1.83
CA HIS A 118 6.83 6.64 -0.60
C HIS A 118 6.29 5.61 0.41
N PRO A 119 7.00 4.49 0.63
CA PRO A 119 6.58 3.47 1.59
C PRO A 119 6.85 3.90 3.02
N LEU A 120 5.97 3.48 3.94
CA LEU A 120 6.10 3.64 5.40
C LEU A 120 6.29 5.07 5.92
N THR A 121 6.17 6.08 5.06
CA THR A 121 6.34 7.49 5.40
C THR A 121 5.25 7.97 6.37
N SER A 122 5.60 8.93 7.22
CA SER A 122 4.64 9.60 8.10
C SER A 122 3.56 10.38 7.33
N ILE A 123 2.33 10.31 7.84
CA ILE A 123 1.18 11.08 7.35
C ILE A 123 1.42 12.61 7.44
N ASP A 124 2.22 13.06 8.41
CA ASP A 124 2.56 14.48 8.56
C ASP A 124 3.42 14.95 7.38
N ILE A 125 4.33 14.10 6.91
CA ILE A 125 5.16 14.37 5.74
C ILE A 125 4.29 14.38 4.48
N PHE A 126 3.32 13.46 4.36
CA PHE A 126 2.40 13.37 3.23
C PHE A 126 1.61 14.66 3.00
N PHE A 127 1.10 15.25 4.07
CA PHE A 127 0.23 16.41 3.99
C PHE A 127 0.92 17.73 4.34
N LYS A 128 2.23 17.72 4.61
CA LYS A 128 3.02 18.93 4.94
C LYS A 128 2.87 20.07 3.94
N GLU A 129 2.75 19.74 2.66
CA GLU A 129 2.62 20.73 1.58
C GLU A 129 1.16 21.09 1.26
N TYR A 130 0.19 20.62 2.05
CA TYR A 130 -1.23 20.77 1.77
C TYR A 130 -1.96 21.51 2.90
N PHE A 131 -3.03 22.21 2.52
CA PHE A 131 -3.91 22.92 3.44
C PHE A 131 -5.33 23.00 2.88
N ILE A 132 -6.32 23.28 3.72
CA ILE A 132 -7.69 23.53 3.27
C ILE A 132 -7.94 25.02 3.09
N TYR A 133 -8.43 25.42 1.92
CA TYR A 133 -8.86 26.78 1.63
C TYR A 133 -10.16 26.77 0.84
N ASN A 134 -11.17 27.52 1.31
CA ASN A 134 -12.52 27.54 0.74
C ASN A 134 -13.11 26.14 0.51
N GLY A 135 -12.98 25.25 1.51
CA GLY A 135 -13.49 23.88 1.45
C GLY A 135 -12.71 22.93 0.53
N LYS A 136 -11.60 23.38 -0.07
CA LYS A 136 -10.79 22.57 -1.00
C LYS A 136 -9.40 22.31 -0.46
N LEU A 137 -8.88 21.12 -0.73
CA LEU A 137 -7.48 20.80 -0.49
C LEU A 137 -6.61 21.50 -1.54
N ARG A 138 -5.59 22.24 -1.09
CA ARG A 138 -4.68 23.02 -1.94
C ARG A 138 -3.24 22.70 -1.61
N LYS A 139 -2.36 22.82 -2.59
CA LYS A 139 -0.91 22.66 -2.42
C LYS A 139 -0.24 24.02 -2.20
N ILE A 140 0.55 24.15 -1.13
CA ILE A 140 1.22 25.39 -0.73
C ILE A 140 2.13 25.92 -1.84
N SER A 141 2.85 25.03 -2.55
CA SER A 141 3.78 25.43 -3.62
C SER A 141 3.09 26.05 -4.82
N GLU A 142 1.86 25.64 -5.13
CA GLU A 142 1.08 26.14 -6.28
C GLU A 142 0.44 27.50 -5.97
N GLU A 143 0.12 27.76 -4.71
CA GLU A 143 -0.47 29.01 -4.22
C GLU A 143 0.57 30.10 -3.91
N ARG A 144 1.86 29.84 -4.13
CA ARG A 144 2.95 30.84 -4.01
C ARG A 144 2.87 32.00 -5.02
N ILE A 145 1.82 32.08 -5.84
CA ILE A 145 1.56 33.19 -6.75
C ILE A 145 0.39 34.03 -6.22
N ASN A 146 0.74 34.95 -5.29
CA ASN A 146 0.26 36.33 -5.17
C ASN A 146 -0.73 36.83 -4.10
N ASN A 147 -1.39 36.07 -3.19
CA ASN A 147 -2.31 36.75 -2.22
C ASN A 147 -2.65 36.07 -0.87
N LEU A 148 -2.09 34.92 -0.48
CA LEU A 148 -2.42 34.28 0.80
C LEU A 148 -1.35 34.57 1.86
N ASN A 149 -1.76 35.19 2.98
CA ASN A 149 -0.87 35.44 4.12
C ASN A 149 -0.65 34.15 4.95
N TYR A 150 0.38 34.16 5.80
CA TYR A 150 0.75 33.01 6.63
C TYR A 150 -0.39 32.54 7.55
N GLU A 151 -1.17 33.46 8.13
CA GLU A 151 -2.29 33.13 9.01
C GLU A 151 -3.38 32.31 8.31
N VAL A 152 -3.65 32.59 7.03
CA VAL A 152 -4.63 31.80 6.26
C VAL A 152 -4.12 30.39 6.00
N ILE A 153 -2.82 30.24 5.70
CA ILE A 153 -2.19 28.93 5.51
C ILE A 153 -2.24 28.13 6.82
N GLU A 154 -1.87 28.74 7.94
CA GLU A 154 -1.90 28.10 9.26
C GLU A 154 -3.30 27.63 9.67
N LYS A 155 -4.32 28.48 9.46
CA LYS A 155 -5.73 28.10 9.67
C LYS A 155 -6.14 26.94 8.76
N GLY A 156 -5.69 26.93 7.51
CA GLY A 156 -5.96 25.86 6.57
C GLY A 156 -5.28 24.53 6.93
N ILE A 157 -4.06 24.58 7.45
CA ILE A 157 -3.34 23.40 7.97
C ILE A 157 -4.07 22.84 9.19
N ASN A 158 -4.48 23.70 10.14
CA ASN A 158 -5.26 23.28 11.30
C ASN A 158 -6.60 22.65 10.89
N SER A 159 -7.26 23.22 9.89
CA SER A 159 -8.48 22.66 9.32
C SER A 159 -8.24 21.28 8.71
N LEU A 160 -7.14 21.10 7.96
CA LEU A 160 -6.76 19.80 7.41
C LEU A 160 -6.52 18.78 8.52
N ASN A 161 -5.79 19.13 9.58
CA ASN A 161 -5.53 18.24 10.71
C ASN A 161 -6.84 17.80 11.40
N ILE A 162 -7.80 18.69 11.58
CA ILE A 162 -9.12 18.35 12.14
C ILE A 162 -9.85 17.33 11.24
N VAL A 163 -9.83 17.54 9.92
CA VAL A 163 -10.45 16.59 8.97
C VAL A 163 -9.74 15.24 9.01
N LEU A 164 -8.40 15.21 9.03
CA LEU A 164 -7.63 13.97 9.11
C LEU A 164 -7.94 13.19 10.40
N LEU A 165 -8.02 13.88 11.54
CA LEU A 165 -8.40 13.27 12.82
C LEU A 165 -9.83 12.71 12.81
N GLU A 166 -10.79 13.42 12.20
CA GLU A 166 -12.14 12.88 12.02
C GLU A 166 -12.09 11.60 11.17
N LEU A 167 -11.41 11.64 10.02
CA LEU A 167 -11.31 10.48 9.14
C LEU A 167 -10.61 9.30 9.81
N ASP A 168 -9.61 9.54 10.67
CA ASP A 168 -8.96 8.50 11.48
C ASP A 168 -9.90 7.86 12.49
N SER A 169 -10.86 8.62 13.02
CA SER A 169 -11.91 8.07 13.89
C SER A 169 -12.92 7.18 13.15
N ILE A 170 -12.94 7.22 11.81
CA ILE A 170 -13.85 6.42 10.98
C ILE A 170 -13.16 5.12 10.56
N GLY A 171 -13.66 4.01 11.10
CA GLY A 171 -13.18 2.67 10.77
C GLY A 171 -12.30 2.10 11.88
N LYS A 172 -11.47 1.12 11.52
CA LYS A 172 -10.55 0.39 12.40
C LYS A 172 -9.14 0.96 12.36
N TYR A 173 -8.70 1.45 11.19
CA TYR A 173 -7.33 1.87 10.97
C TYR A 173 -7.22 3.39 10.74
N THR A 174 -6.18 3.98 11.33
CA THR A 174 -5.77 5.36 11.00
C THR A 174 -5.09 5.39 9.64
N PHE A 175 -4.92 6.59 9.06
CA PHE A 175 -4.14 6.76 7.84
C PHE A 175 -2.70 6.27 7.98
N GLN A 176 -2.06 6.51 9.13
CA GLN A 176 -0.70 6.01 9.37
C GLN A 176 -0.64 4.47 9.38
N GLU A 177 -1.62 3.83 10.00
CA GLU A 177 -1.69 2.35 10.01
C GLU A 177 -1.97 1.79 8.62
N LEU A 178 -2.85 2.44 7.86
CA LEU A 178 -3.09 2.11 6.46
C LEU A 178 -1.79 2.27 5.65
N ILE A 179 -0.98 3.31 5.90
CA ILE A 179 0.32 3.46 5.24
C ILE A 179 1.20 2.26 5.50
N ASN A 180 1.37 1.94 6.78
CA ASN A 180 2.24 0.86 7.20
C ASN A 180 1.83 -0.46 6.55
N ILE A 181 0.55 -0.83 6.66
CA ILE A 181 0.02 -2.10 6.13
C ILE A 181 0.15 -2.16 4.60
N ILE A 182 -0.27 -1.10 3.90
CA ILE A 182 -0.27 -1.07 2.43
C ILE A 182 1.16 -1.21 1.90
N SER A 183 2.14 -0.53 2.50
CA SER A 183 3.52 -0.60 2.03
C SER A 183 4.08 -2.02 2.05
N TYR A 184 3.84 -2.78 3.13
CA TYR A 184 4.24 -4.19 3.19
C TYR A 184 3.51 -5.03 2.14
N ILE A 185 2.19 -4.86 1.98
CA ILE A 185 1.43 -5.59 0.95
C ILE A 185 1.98 -5.29 -0.45
N ALA A 186 2.23 -4.02 -0.76
CA ALA A 186 2.68 -3.58 -2.07
C ALA A 186 4.09 -4.12 -2.41
N VAL A 187 5.06 -4.03 -1.50
CA VAL A 187 6.39 -4.62 -1.70
C VAL A 187 6.30 -6.13 -1.88
N ILE A 188 5.53 -6.80 -1.03
CA ILE A 188 5.37 -8.25 -1.13
C ILE A 188 4.78 -8.64 -2.48
N GLU A 189 3.76 -7.94 -2.99
CA GLU A 189 3.20 -8.20 -4.32
C GLU A 189 4.23 -8.01 -5.45
N GLU A 190 5.06 -6.98 -5.39
CA GLU A 190 6.08 -6.71 -6.41
C GLU A 190 7.18 -7.76 -6.46
N LEU A 191 7.55 -8.33 -5.32
CA LEU A 191 8.46 -9.47 -5.26
C LEU A 191 7.93 -10.72 -5.97
N ASN A 192 6.63 -10.77 -6.24
CA ASN A 192 5.97 -11.97 -6.79
C ASN A 192 5.80 -11.84 -8.28
N TYR A 193 5.63 -10.59 -8.71
CA TYR A 193 5.34 -10.21 -10.08
C TYR A 193 6.28 -9.08 -10.52
N PRO A 194 7.60 -9.32 -10.54
CA PRO A 194 8.57 -8.28 -10.93
C PRO A 194 8.36 -7.81 -12.36
N LYS A 195 8.71 -6.55 -12.61
CA LYS A 195 8.80 -5.98 -13.95
C LYS A 195 10.04 -6.48 -14.67
N ILE A 196 9.82 -7.30 -15.69
CA ILE A 196 10.89 -7.75 -16.60
C ILE A 196 10.97 -6.74 -17.75
N ILE A 197 12.11 -6.08 -17.90
CA ILE A 197 12.34 -5.05 -18.92
C ILE A 197 12.08 -5.63 -20.32
N GLY A 198 11.31 -4.92 -21.15
CA GLY A 198 10.95 -5.35 -22.50
C GLY A 198 9.90 -6.48 -22.58
N SER A 199 9.43 -6.99 -21.45
CA SER A 199 8.37 -8.00 -21.40
C SER A 199 6.99 -7.37 -21.40
N LYS A 200 6.13 -7.77 -22.35
CA LYS A 200 4.70 -7.45 -22.31
C LYS A 200 3.95 -8.16 -21.18
N ASN A 201 4.59 -9.12 -20.50
CA ASN A 201 4.02 -9.87 -19.39
C ASN A 201 4.21 -9.18 -18.04
N TYR A 202 4.68 -7.92 -18.02
CA TYR A 202 4.65 -7.14 -16.80
C TYR A 202 3.19 -6.92 -16.37
N LYS A 203 2.83 -7.66 -15.33
CA LYS A 203 1.51 -7.63 -14.72
C LYS A 203 1.35 -6.51 -13.70
N GLY A 204 2.40 -5.73 -13.42
CA GLY A 204 2.42 -4.78 -12.30
C GLY A 204 1.23 -3.84 -12.33
N ARG A 205 1.00 -3.04 -13.37
CA ARG A 205 -0.19 -2.14 -13.36
C ARG A 205 -1.53 -2.87 -13.25
N GLU A 206 -1.71 -4.02 -13.89
CA GLU A 206 -2.98 -4.77 -13.87
C GLU A 206 -3.19 -5.59 -12.58
N HIS A 207 -2.15 -5.81 -11.77
CA HIS A 207 -2.17 -6.72 -10.62
C HIS A 207 -1.51 -6.16 -9.33
N CYS A 208 -0.98 -4.93 -9.33
CA CYS A 208 -0.32 -4.30 -8.17
C CYS A 208 -1.17 -3.19 -7.52
N PHE A 209 -0.58 -2.54 -6.52
CA PHE A 209 -1.15 -1.40 -5.81
C PHE A 209 -1.68 -0.28 -6.73
N GLY A 210 -1.05 -0.06 -7.88
CA GLY A 210 -1.50 0.92 -8.89
C GLY A 210 -2.92 0.67 -9.42
N ARG A 211 -3.32 -0.59 -9.66
CA ARG A 211 -4.73 -0.92 -10.02
C ARG A 211 -5.69 -0.52 -8.93
N TYR A 212 -5.28 -0.68 -7.68
CA TYR A 212 -6.18 -0.42 -6.57
C TYR A 212 -6.39 1.07 -6.32
N VAL A 213 -5.33 1.86 -6.52
CA VAL A 213 -5.39 3.32 -6.64
C VAL A 213 -6.39 3.68 -7.75
N GLU A 214 -6.22 3.18 -8.98
CA GLU A 214 -7.15 3.43 -10.11
C GLU A 214 -8.60 3.02 -9.84
N VAL A 215 -8.83 1.87 -9.21
CA VAL A 215 -10.17 1.37 -8.84
C VAL A 215 -10.84 2.29 -7.81
N LEU A 216 -10.06 2.83 -6.87
CA LEU A 216 -10.56 3.76 -5.86
C LEU A 216 -10.82 5.15 -6.46
N PHE A 217 -10.20 5.51 -7.59
CA PHE A 217 -10.39 6.82 -8.25
C PHE A 217 -11.45 6.87 -9.33
N ASP A 218 -11.52 5.90 -10.24
CA ASP A 218 -12.22 6.11 -11.51
C ASP A 218 -13.30 5.07 -11.84
N ASN A 219 -13.55 4.09 -10.97
CA ASN A 219 -14.45 3.02 -11.36
C ASN A 219 -15.17 2.34 -10.18
N GLU A 220 -16.17 3.01 -9.62
CA GLU A 220 -17.06 2.46 -8.59
C GLU A 220 -17.70 1.12 -9.03
N LYS A 221 -17.94 0.94 -10.33
CA LYS A 221 -18.41 -0.32 -10.92
C LYS A 221 -17.37 -1.42 -10.81
N GLU A 222 -16.11 -1.12 -11.11
CA GLU A 222 -14.98 -2.05 -10.96
C GLU A 222 -14.70 -2.35 -9.49
N LEU A 223 -14.77 -1.35 -8.61
CA LEU A 223 -14.67 -1.57 -7.17
C LEU A 223 -15.76 -2.51 -6.68
N LYS A 224 -17.02 -2.24 -7.04
CA LYS A 224 -18.16 -3.14 -6.75
C LYS A 224 -17.97 -4.52 -7.37
N ARG A 225 -17.41 -4.62 -8.58
CA ARG A 225 -17.11 -5.89 -9.26
C ARG A 225 -16.02 -6.68 -8.52
N LEU A 226 -14.94 -6.02 -8.11
CA LEU A 226 -13.79 -6.64 -7.43
C LEU A 226 -14.14 -7.08 -6.00
N VAL A 227 -14.96 -6.28 -5.29
CA VAL A 227 -15.55 -6.68 -4.00
C VAL A 227 -16.44 -7.91 -4.18
N LYS A 228 -17.31 -7.92 -5.20
CA LYS A 228 -18.20 -9.06 -5.49
C LYS A 228 -17.48 -10.30 -6.01
N SER A 229 -16.37 -10.14 -6.72
CA SER A 229 -15.64 -11.25 -7.34
C SER A 229 -14.70 -11.97 -6.37
N ASN A 230 -14.63 -11.52 -5.10
CA ASN A 230 -13.64 -12.01 -4.14
C ASN A 230 -12.20 -11.86 -4.68
N ALA A 231 -11.94 -10.93 -5.60
CA ALA A 231 -10.59 -10.73 -6.16
C ALA A 231 -9.57 -10.43 -5.05
N PHE A 232 -10.04 -9.79 -3.98
CA PHE A 232 -9.25 -9.38 -2.82
C PHE A 232 -9.17 -10.44 -1.70
N ASN A 233 -9.82 -11.59 -1.86
CA ASN A 233 -9.80 -12.66 -0.85
C ASN A 233 -8.51 -13.48 -0.87
N ASN A 234 -7.73 -13.33 -1.93
CA ASN A 234 -6.42 -13.94 -2.09
C ASN A 234 -5.38 -12.99 -1.52
N GLY A 235 -4.66 -13.42 -0.48
CA GLY A 235 -3.51 -12.67 0.03
C GLY A 235 -2.37 -12.62 -1.00
N ALA A 236 -1.38 -11.78 -0.74
CA ALA A 236 -0.22 -11.65 -1.60
C ALA A 236 0.58 -12.98 -1.62
N GLN A 237 0.71 -13.56 -2.81
CA GLN A 237 1.38 -14.86 -3.03
C GLN A 237 2.87 -14.68 -3.22
N PHE A 238 3.70 -14.78 -2.16
CA PHE A 238 5.14 -14.65 -2.32
C PHE A 238 5.80 -15.83 -3.05
N ILE A 239 6.65 -15.60 -4.04
CA ILE A 239 7.53 -16.64 -4.59
C ILE A 239 8.79 -15.92 -5.03
N PRO A 240 9.87 -15.95 -4.24
CA PRO A 240 11.15 -15.45 -4.70
C PRO A 240 11.61 -16.37 -5.82
N LYS A 241 11.46 -15.91 -7.06
CA LYS A 241 11.96 -16.57 -8.25
C LYS A 241 13.41 -16.17 -8.39
N LYS A 242 14.32 -17.09 -8.04
CA LYS A 242 15.76 -16.84 -8.08
C LYS A 242 16.20 -16.38 -9.47
N GLU A 243 15.59 -16.93 -10.51
CA GLU A 243 15.77 -16.55 -11.91
C GLU A 243 15.27 -15.14 -12.24
N LEU A 244 14.41 -14.54 -11.41
CA LEU A 244 13.92 -13.18 -11.57
C LEU A 244 14.52 -12.17 -10.58
N LYS A 245 15.52 -12.57 -9.80
CA LYS A 245 16.09 -11.73 -8.73
C LYS A 245 16.64 -10.40 -9.26
N GLU A 246 17.24 -10.40 -10.45
CA GLU A 246 17.76 -9.19 -11.11
C GLU A 246 16.67 -8.19 -11.51
N TRP A 247 15.41 -8.64 -11.59
CA TRP A 247 14.25 -7.83 -11.97
C TRP A 247 13.46 -7.31 -10.76
N TYR A 248 13.83 -7.70 -9.53
CA TYR A 248 13.22 -7.12 -8.35
C TYR A 248 13.61 -5.65 -8.22
N PHE A 249 12.59 -4.79 -8.13
CA PHE A 249 12.74 -3.36 -7.88
C PHE A 249 13.66 -2.65 -8.90
N THR A 250 13.47 -2.95 -10.19
CA THR A 250 14.08 -2.16 -11.26
C THR A 250 13.62 -0.70 -11.17
N ASN A 251 14.45 0.23 -11.63
CA ASN A 251 14.11 1.67 -11.61
C ASN A 251 12.82 1.96 -12.39
N GLU A 252 12.48 1.13 -13.38
CA GLU A 252 11.25 1.23 -14.16
C GLU A 252 9.96 1.02 -13.34
N ILE A 253 10.04 0.34 -12.18
CA ILE A 253 8.91 0.16 -11.27
C ILE A 253 8.66 1.47 -10.50
N GLU A 254 9.74 2.13 -10.07
CA GLU A 254 9.64 3.46 -9.45
C GLU A 254 9.10 4.48 -10.46
N GLU A 255 9.54 4.41 -11.73
CA GLU A 255 9.01 5.24 -12.81
C GLU A 255 7.51 5.00 -13.05
N ASP A 256 7.03 3.75 -13.03
CA ASP A 256 5.58 3.47 -13.15
C ASP A 256 4.76 4.08 -12.01
N ARG A 257 5.30 4.06 -10.79
CA ARG A 257 4.67 4.67 -9.61
C ARG A 257 4.67 6.21 -9.72
N ILE A 258 5.68 6.77 -10.38
CA ILE A 258 5.77 8.19 -10.69
C ILE A 258 4.75 8.58 -11.78
N GLU A 259 4.57 7.76 -12.82
CA GLU A 259 3.70 7.99 -13.98
C GLU A 259 2.17 7.94 -13.72
N LEU A 260 1.73 7.64 -12.49
CA LEU A 260 0.34 7.89 -12.04
C LEU A 260 -0.08 9.37 -12.17
N ASP A 261 0.81 10.26 -12.62
CA ASP A 261 0.62 11.70 -12.82
C ASP A 261 -0.30 12.12 -13.98
N ASN A 262 -0.73 11.22 -14.89
CA ASN A 262 -1.31 11.67 -16.17
C ASN A 262 -2.84 11.66 -16.33
N ASN A 263 -3.64 11.27 -15.33
CA ASN A 263 -5.10 11.43 -15.44
C ASN A 263 -5.58 12.70 -14.71
N LYS A 264 -5.78 13.74 -15.53
CA LYS A 264 -6.48 14.98 -15.22
C LYS A 264 -7.84 14.67 -14.58
N ASN A 265 -8.09 15.17 -13.36
CA ASN A 265 -9.37 15.77 -12.91
C ASN A 265 -9.51 16.04 -11.40
N TYR A 266 -8.48 15.87 -10.57
CA TYR A 266 -8.60 16.12 -9.13
C TYR A 266 -7.60 17.18 -8.63
N CYS A 267 -7.97 18.45 -8.84
CA CYS A 267 -7.57 19.64 -8.08
C CYS A 267 -8.83 20.47 -7.77
#